data_AF-A0A6I1ZPE6-F1
#
_entry.id   AF-A0A6I1ZPE6-F1
#
_cell.length_a   1.000
_cell.length_b   1.000
_cell.length_c   1.000
_cell.angle_alpha   90.00
_cell.angle_beta   90.00
_cell.angle_gamma   90.00
#
_symmetry.space_group_name_H-M   'P 1'
#
loop_
_entity.id
_entity.type
_entity.pdbx_description
1 polymer ?
#
loop_
_entity_poly.entity_id
_entity_poly.type
_entity_poly.pdbx_seq_one_letter_code
_entity_poly.pdbx_strand_id
1 'polypeptide(L)' 'MISPKLKQIFYGHDYNAEQWPEEVWREDMRPMKQAGVNLFNVWVFSYRRLAWELVRRPAER' A
#
# COMPACT_ATOMS: atom_id res chain seq x y z
N MET A 1 4.58 -13.93 18.18
CA MET A 1 4.67 -13.25 16.87
C MET A 1 3.68 -12.11 16.85
N ILE A 2 3.96 -11.01 16.14
CA ILE A 2 3.11 -9.80 16.14
C ILE A 2 1.72 -10.07 15.53
N SER A 3 1.63 -10.91 14.50
CA SER A 3 0.36 -11.39 13.94
C SER A 3 0.41 -12.91 13.82
N PRO A 4 -0.63 -13.65 14.26
CA PRO A 4 -0.68 -15.11 14.11
C PRO A 4 -0.82 -15.55 12.65
N LYS A 5 -1.25 -14.64 11.75
CA LYS A 5 -1.39 -14.92 10.31
C LYS A 5 -0.07 -14.90 9.56
N LEU A 6 0.95 -14.22 10.08
CA LEU A 6 2.23 -14.03 9.43
C LEU A 6 3.32 -14.71 10.26
N LYS A 7 3.92 -15.77 9.71
CA LYS A 7 4.90 -16.63 10.40
C LYS A 7 6.37 -16.23 10.17
N GLN A 8 6.62 -15.02 9.64
CA GLN A 8 7.95 -14.53 9.29
C GLN A 8 8.24 -13.22 10.02
N ILE A 9 9.53 -12.84 10.09
CA ILE A 9 9.92 -11.48 10.50
C ILE A 9 9.34 -10.51 9.48
N PHE A 10 8.78 -9.39 9.96
CA PHE A 10 8.25 -8.35 9.09
C PHE A 10 9.40 -7.54 8.53
N TYR A 11 9.53 -7.51 7.22
CA TYR A 11 10.57 -6.79 6.51
C TYR A 11 9.92 -6.02 5.36
N GLY A 12 10.11 -4.70 5.38
CA GLY A 12 9.42 -3.81 4.46
C GLY A 12 9.63 -2.33 4.76
N HIS A 13 8.84 -1.50 4.09
CA HIS A 13 8.94 -0.05 4.13
C HIS A 13 7.58 0.59 3.81
N ASP A 14 7.54 1.92 3.88
CA ASP A 14 6.39 2.69 3.41
C ASP A 14 6.31 2.61 1.89
N TYR A 15 5.16 2.23 1.35
CA TYR A 15 4.93 2.12 -0.08
C TYR A 15 3.80 3.05 -0.52
N ASN A 16 4.19 4.13 -1.20
CA ASN A 16 3.31 5.20 -1.66
C ASN A 16 2.85 4.97 -3.10
N ALA A 17 2.20 3.83 -3.36
CA ALA A 17 1.69 3.46 -4.68
C ALA A 17 0.82 4.56 -5.29
N GLU A 18 0.06 5.27 -4.46
CA GLU A 18 -0.85 6.35 -4.87
C GLU A 18 -0.18 7.53 -5.58
N GLN A 19 1.15 7.64 -5.53
CA GLN A 19 1.94 8.69 -6.19
C GLN A 19 2.32 8.34 -7.63
N TRP A 20 2.16 7.09 -8.03
CA TRP A 20 2.57 6.57 -9.33
C TRP A 20 1.39 5.91 -10.09
N PRO A 21 1.44 5.86 -11.43
CA PRO A 21 0.48 5.09 -12.22
C PRO A 21 0.46 3.59 -11.86
N GLU A 22 -0.68 2.92 -12.04
CA GLU A 22 -0.85 1.51 -11.63
C GLU A 22 0.08 0.54 -12.36
N GLU A 23 0.51 0.87 -13.58
CA GLU A 23 1.50 0.10 -14.33
C GLU A 23 2.83 -0.02 -13.59
N VAL A 24 3.25 1.04 -12.88
CA VAL A 24 4.48 1.06 -12.09
C VAL A 24 4.38 0.10 -10.90
N TRP A 25 3.18 -0.08 -10.34
CA TRP A 25 3.01 -0.92 -9.16
C TRP A 25 3.39 -2.38 -9.45
N ARG A 26 3.08 -2.87 -10.65
CA ARG A 26 3.46 -4.23 -11.05
C ARG A 26 4.97 -4.37 -11.23
N GLU A 27 5.61 -3.32 -11.74
CA GLU A 27 7.06 -3.28 -11.93
C GLU A 27 7.81 -3.30 -10.59
N ASP A 28 7.29 -2.58 -9.59
CA ASP A 28 7.84 -2.50 -8.23
C ASP A 28 7.81 -3.84 -7.48
N MET A 29 6.78 -4.67 -7.69
CA MET A 29 6.64 -5.95 -6.98
C MET A 29 7.79 -6.92 -7.27
N ARG A 30 8.39 -6.87 -8.46
CA ARG A 30 9.48 -7.78 -8.85
C ARG A 30 10.75 -7.57 -7.98
N PRO A 31 11.37 -6.38 -7.93
CA PRO A 31 12.52 -6.15 -7.07
C PRO A 31 12.19 -6.30 -5.58
N MET A 32 10.99 -5.89 -5.13
CA MET A 32 10.58 -6.07 -3.73
C MET A 32 10.54 -7.55 -3.32
N LYS A 33 10.01 -8.42 -4.19
CA LYS A 33 10.01 -9.87 -3.97
C LYS A 33 11.44 -10.44 -3.98
N GLN A 34 12.31 -9.97 -4.86
CA GLN A 34 13.72 -10.38 -4.89
C GLN A 34 14.48 -9.96 -3.63
N ALA A 35 14.13 -8.80 -3.06
CA ALA A 35 14.67 -8.32 -1.79
C ALA A 35 14.07 -9.02 -0.55
N GLY A 36 13.03 -9.86 -0.72
CA GLY A 36 12.37 -10.56 0.37
C GLY A 36 11.41 -9.69 1.20
N VAL A 37 10.96 -8.56 0.66
CA VAL A 37 9.96 -7.70 1.31
C VAL A 37 8.64 -8.45 1.44
N ASN A 38 8.03 -8.42 2.64
CA ASN A 38 6.81 -9.16 2.96
C ASN A 38 5.75 -8.34 3.70
N LEU A 39 5.99 -7.04 3.93
CA LEU A 39 5.05 -6.12 4.55
C LEU A 39 5.20 -4.71 3.94
N PHE A 40 4.10 -3.97 3.84
CA PHE A 40 4.13 -2.55 3.45
C PHE A 40 3.22 -1.73 4.37
N ASN A 41 3.67 -0.51 4.68
CA ASN A 41 2.78 0.53 5.19
C ASN A 41 2.25 1.33 4.01
N VAL A 42 0.93 1.35 3.83
CA VAL A 42 0.26 2.06 2.74
C VAL A 42 -0.61 3.18 3.30
N TRP A 43 -0.88 4.20 2.49
CA TRP A 43 -1.79 5.31 2.81
C TRP A 43 -1.35 6.26 3.94
N VAL A 44 -0.08 6.22 4.37
CA VAL A 44 0.46 7.05 5.48
C VAL A 44 0.23 8.56 5.22
N PHE A 45 0.37 9.01 3.98
CA PHE A 45 0.23 10.44 3.59
C PHE A 45 -0.98 10.73 2.68
N SER A 46 -1.95 9.82 2.64
CA SER A 46 -3.00 9.86 1.62
C SER A 46 -4.32 10.49 2.07
N TYR A 47 -4.35 11.11 3.25
CA TYR A 47 -5.57 11.67 3.84
C TYR A 47 -6.30 12.61 2.87
N ARG A 48 -5.59 13.57 2.27
CA ARG A 48 -6.21 14.52 1.33
C ARG A 48 -6.88 13.77 0.17
N ARG A 49 -6.19 12.81 -0.46
CA ARG A 49 -6.74 12.03 -1.58
C ARG A 49 -8.02 11.28 -1.17
N LEU A 50 -7.98 10.55 -0.05
CA LEU A 50 -9.11 9.75 0.44
C LEU A 50 -10.31 10.63 0.84
N ALA A 51 -10.06 11.73 1.56
CA ALA A 51 -11.11 12.65 1.97
C ALA A 51 -11.82 13.29 0.77
N TRP A 52 -11.06 13.70 -0.27
CA TRP A 52 -11.65 14.23 -1.49
C TRP A 52 -12.46 13.19 -2.27
N GLU A 53 -12.03 11.93 -2.27
CA GLU A 53 -12.79 10.86 -2.91
C GLU A 53 -14.12 10.60 -2.19
N LEU A 54 -14.13 10.60 -0.86
CA LEU A 54 -15.34 10.43 -0.05
C LEU A 54 -16.38 11.53 -0.30
N VAL A 55 -15.94 12.79 -0.36
CA VAL A 55 -16.85 13.93 -0.62
C VAL A 55 -17.41 13.92 -2.04
N ARG A 56 -16.70 13.32 -3.00
CA ARG A 56 -17.14 13.21 -4.41
C ARG A 56 -17.99 11.99 -4.70
N ARG A 57 -18.10 11.02 -3.80
CA ARG A 57 -18.98 9.87 -4.00
C ARG A 57 -20.43 10.34 -3.92
N PRO A 58 -21.27 10.05 -4.93
CA PRO A 58 -22.70 10.30 -4.84
C PRO A 58 -23.28 9.63 -3.60
N ALA A 59 -24.22 10.29 -2.93
CA ALA A 59 -24.82 9.86 -1.66
C ALA A 59 -25.68 8.57 -1.73
N GLU A 60 -25.50 7.73 -2.75
CA GLU A 60 -26.32 6.55 -3.03
C GLU A 60 -25.56 5.22 -2.75
N ARG A 61 -25.08 5.05 -1.52
CA ARG A 61 -24.76 3.73 -0.95
C ARG A 61 -25.40 3.55 0.41
#